data_AF-A0A9X0YWK8-F1
#
_entry.id   AF-A0A9X0YWK8-F1
#
_cell.length_a   1.000
_cell.length_b   1.000
_cell.length_c   1.000
_cell.angle_alpha   90.00
_cell.angle_beta   90.00
_cell.angle_gamma   90.00
#
_symmetry.space_group_name_H-M   'P 1'
#
loop_
_entity.id
_entity.type
_entity.pdbx_description
1 polymer ?
#
loop_
_entity_poly.entity_id
_entity_poly.type
_entity_poly.pdbx_seq_one_letter_code
_entity_poly.pdbx_strand_id
1 'polypeptide(L)'
;MENKELYVFKPNDEIGIHYQDKEIVIEQLMELYTQKVYLLAFSFVKDSGVAEDISQEVFLKAYKYLDSFRGESALKSWIYRITVNTTF
;
A
#
# COMPACT_ATOMS: atom_id res chain seq x y z
N MET A 1 3.97 -29.82 15.73
CA MET A 1 3.82 -29.10 14.44
C MET A 1 2.37 -28.65 14.38
N GLU A 2 2.05 -27.54 15.05
CA GLU A 2 0.68 -27.03 15.12
C GLU A 2 0.43 -26.06 13.98
N ASN A 3 -0.60 -26.36 13.20
CA ASN A 3 -1.17 -25.53 12.16
C ASN A 3 -1.56 -24.16 12.74
N LYS A 4 -0.79 -23.13 12.40
CA LYS A 4 -1.23 -21.74 12.51
C LYS A 4 -2.06 -21.39 11.28
N GLU A 5 -3.33 -21.81 11.27
CA GLU A 5 -4.34 -21.11 10.48
C GLU A 5 -4.49 -19.71 11.11
N LEU A 6 -4.02 -18.68 10.42
CA LEU A 6 -4.05 -17.30 10.91
C LEU A 6 -4.82 -16.39 9.95
N TYR A 7 -5.99 -15.98 10.45
CA TYR A 7 -6.85 -14.83 10.15
C TYR A 7 -8.08 -15.03 9.25
N VAL A 8 -9.21 -14.72 9.88
CA VAL A 8 -10.61 -14.73 9.41
C VAL A 8 -11.01 -13.29 9.09
N PHE A 9 -11.56 -13.09 7.90
CA PHE A 9 -11.99 -11.79 7.36
C PHE A 9 -13.36 -11.33 7.89
N LYS A 10 -13.44 -10.10 8.39
CA LYS A 10 -14.69 -9.42 8.78
C LYS A 10 -15.01 -8.23 7.88
N PRO A 11 -16.31 -7.93 7.67
CA PRO A 11 -16.75 -6.85 6.80
C PRO A 11 -16.60 -5.50 7.51
N ASN A 12 -15.42 -4.87 7.40
CA ASN A 12 -15.13 -3.44 7.59
C ASN A 12 -13.62 -3.17 7.40
N ASP A 13 -13.16 -3.09 6.16
CA ASP A 13 -11.73 -2.94 5.79
C ASP A 13 -10.87 -4.17 6.13
N GLU A 14 -11.14 -5.30 5.48
CA GLU A 14 -10.24 -6.45 5.55
C GLU A 14 -10.01 -7.03 4.15
N ILE A 15 -8.97 -6.52 3.47
CA ILE A 15 -8.41 -7.22 2.32
C ILE A 15 -7.76 -8.48 2.86
N GLY A 16 -8.31 -9.61 2.43
CA GLY A 16 -7.81 -10.89 2.82
C GLY A 16 -6.62 -11.37 2.04
N ILE A 17 -5.45 -10.97 2.53
CA ILE A 17 -4.18 -11.34 1.96
C ILE A 17 -3.83 -12.74 2.46
N HIS A 18 -4.05 -13.76 1.62
CA HIS A 18 -3.23 -14.97 1.76
C HIS A 18 -1.79 -14.53 1.53
N TYR A 19 -0.97 -14.60 2.57
CA TYR A 19 0.45 -14.20 2.61
C TYR A 19 1.33 -15.19 1.81
N GLN A 20 0.92 -15.54 0.59
CA GLN A 20 1.58 -16.50 -0.28
C GLN A 20 2.13 -15.85 -1.56
N ASP A 21 1.58 -14.70 -1.98
CA ASP A 21 1.97 -14.06 -3.24
C ASP A 21 1.95 -12.53 -3.10
N LYS A 22 3.12 -11.90 -3.22
CA LYS A 22 3.36 -10.47 -3.02
C LYS A 22 2.76 -9.64 -4.14
N GLU A 23 2.64 -10.26 -5.32
CA GLU A 23 2.10 -9.73 -6.55
C GLU A 23 0.59 -9.46 -6.39
N ILE A 24 -0.16 -10.41 -5.83
CA ILE A 24 -1.60 -10.23 -5.58
C ILE A 24 -1.86 -9.05 -4.64
N VAL A 25 -1.04 -8.91 -3.60
CA VAL A 25 -1.23 -7.84 -2.61
C VAL A 25 -0.96 -6.47 -3.22
N ILE A 26 0.10 -6.36 -4.02
CA ILE A 26 0.44 -5.08 -4.63
C ILE A 26 -0.58 -4.70 -5.70
N GLU A 27 -1.11 -5.67 -6.46
CA GLU A 27 -2.21 -5.44 -7.41
C GLU A 27 -3.43 -4.84 -6.70
N GLN A 28 -3.87 -5.44 -5.59
CA GLN A 28 -4.98 -4.93 -4.79
C GLN A 28 -4.70 -3.54 -4.20
N LEU A 29 -3.46 -3.30 -3.75
CA LEU A 29 -3.04 -1.98 -3.30
C LEU A 29 -3.13 -0.94 -4.42
N MET A 30 -2.65 -1.27 -5.61
CA MET A 30 -2.72 -0.38 -6.77
C MET A 30 -4.17 -0.09 -7.15
N GLU A 31 -5.04 -1.11 -7.23
CA GLU A 31 -6.47 -0.94 -7.53
C GLU A 31 -7.16 0.02 -6.55
N LEU A 32 -6.89 -0.14 -5.24
CA LEU A 32 -7.60 0.60 -4.20
C LEU A 32 -7.05 2.00 -3.93
N TYR A 33 -5.76 2.23 -4.22
CA TYR A 33 -5.06 3.41 -3.74
C TYR A 33 -4.38 4.25 -4.82
N THR A 34 -4.30 3.82 -6.10
CA THR A 34 -3.60 4.60 -7.16
C THR A 34 -4.07 6.05 -7.22
N GLN A 35 -5.39 6.29 -7.30
CA GLN A 35 -5.93 7.65 -7.35
C GLN A 35 -5.65 8.44 -6.07
N LYS A 36 -5.72 7.79 -4.90
CA LYS A 36 -5.52 8.45 -3.59
C LYS A 36 -4.06 8.85 -3.39
N VAL A 37 -3.13 7.97 -3.77
CA VAL A 37 -1.69 8.21 -3.74
C VAL A 37 -1.33 9.37 -4.68
N TYR A 38 -1.85 9.35 -5.91
CA TYR A 38 -1.66 10.43 -6.88
C TYR A 38 -2.17 11.77 -6.36
N LEU A 39 -3.42 11.83 -5.89
CA LEU A 39 -3.99 13.08 -5.38
C LEU A 39 -3.23 13.60 -4.15
N LEU A 40 -2.75 12.71 -3.29
CA LEU A 40 -1.94 13.08 -2.14
C LEU A 40 -0.57 13.64 -2.59
N ALA A 41 0.16 12.95 -3.47
CA ALA A 41 1.43 13.43 -4.02
C ALA A 41 1.24 14.79 -4.73
N PHE A 42 0.25 14.90 -5.60
CA PHE A 42 -0.10 16.14 -6.29
C PHE A 42 -0.44 17.27 -5.32
N SER A 43 -1.05 16.96 -4.16
CA SER A 43 -1.36 17.97 -3.16
C SER A 43 -0.13 18.69 -2.61
N PHE A 44 1.04 18.05 -2.65
CA PHE A 44 2.32 18.61 -2.22
C PHE A 44 3.11 19.22 -3.38
N VAL A 45 3.25 18.53 -4.51
CA VAL A 45 4.16 18.96 -5.59
C VAL A 45 3.52 19.91 -6.60
N LYS A 46 2.18 19.90 -6.73
CA LYS A 46 1.42 20.72 -7.69
C LYS A 46 1.84 20.59 -9.16
N ASP A 47 2.52 19.49 -9.49
CA ASP A 47 2.94 19.11 -10.83
C ASP A 47 2.43 17.70 -11.13
N SER A 48 1.74 17.53 -12.24
CA SER A 48 1.11 16.24 -12.59
C SER A 48 2.13 15.17 -12.95
N GLY A 49 3.20 15.53 -13.66
CA GLY A 49 4.24 14.58 -14.05
C GLY A 49 5.03 14.09 -12.83
N VAL A 50 5.43 15.02 -11.95
CA VAL A 50 6.11 14.67 -10.70
C VAL A 50 5.20 13.84 -9.78
N ALA A 51 3.91 14.17 -9.69
CA ALA A 51 2.97 13.38 -8.89
C ALA A 51 2.76 11.97 -9.43
N GLU A 52 2.79 11.79 -10.76
CA GLU A 52 2.73 10.48 -11.41
C GLU A 52 3.98 9.65 -11.09
N ASP A 53 5.17 10.23 -11.24
CA ASP A 53 6.45 9.58 -10.92
C ASP A 53 6.51 9.15 -9.44
N ILE A 54 6.13 10.05 -8.52
CA ILE A 54 6.04 9.74 -7.08
C ILE A 54 5.05 8.59 -6.85
N SER A 55 3.89 8.59 -7.51
CA SER A 55 2.88 7.55 -7.33
C SER A 55 3.41 6.18 -7.72
N GLN A 56 4.13 6.10 -8.84
CA GLN A 56 4.77 4.87 -9.28
C GLN A 56 5.83 4.41 -8.26
N GLU A 57 6.69 5.32 -7.80
CA GLU A 57 7.73 5.00 -6.82
C GLU A 57 7.14 4.52 -5.48
N VAL A 58 5.99 5.06 -5.06
CA VAL A 58 5.28 4.62 -3.86
C VAL A 58 4.90 3.14 -3.95
N PHE A 59 4.36 2.67 -5.07
CA PHE A 59 4.00 1.26 -5.22
C PHE A 59 5.22 0.36 -5.34
N LEU A 60 6.32 0.82 -5.96
CA LEU A 60 7.60 0.10 -5.95
C LEU A 60 8.16 -0.06 -4.53
N LYS A 61 8.11 1.01 -3.71
CA LYS A 61 8.49 0.98 -2.30
C LYS A 61 7.54 0.12 -1.47
N ALA A 62 6.24 0.21 -1.70
CA ALA A 62 5.25 -0.61 -1.02
C ALA A 62 5.50 -2.10 -1.30
N TYR A 63 5.70 -2.49 -2.56
CA TYR A 63 6.13 -3.84 -2.89
C TYR A 63 7.42 -4.19 -2.13
N LYS A 64 8.50 -3.42 -2.27
CA LYS A 64 9.77 -3.69 -1.58
C LYS A 64 9.61 -3.92 -0.07
N TYR A 65 8.79 -3.13 0.61
CA TYR A 65 8.64 -3.17 2.07
C TYR A 65 7.46 -4.02 2.56
N LEU A 66 6.72 -4.68 1.67
CA LEU A 66 5.53 -5.43 2.05
C LEU A 66 5.82 -6.51 3.11
N ASP A 67 6.93 -7.22 2.98
CA ASP A 67 7.35 -8.28 3.91
C ASP A 67 7.67 -7.74 5.32
N SER A 68 7.89 -6.43 5.45
CA SER A 68 8.13 -5.76 6.73
C SER A 68 6.85 -5.19 7.36
N PHE A 69 5.72 -5.27 6.66
CA PHE A 69 4.45 -4.79 7.16
C PHE A 69 3.88 -5.75 8.22
N ARG A 70 3.99 -5.34 9.49
CA ARG A 70 3.59 -6.15 10.65
C ARG A 70 2.09 -6.16 10.96
N GLY A 71 1.27 -5.45 10.19
CA GLY A 71 -0.18 -5.33 10.44
C GLY A 71 -0.56 -4.50 11.68
N GLU A 72 0.40 -3.82 12.31
CA GLU A 72 0.18 -2.97 13.50
C GLU A 72 -0.57 -1.66 13.19
N SER A 73 -0.69 -1.32 11.91
CA SER A 73 -1.44 -0.15 11.42
C SER A 73 -2.29 -0.52 10.22
N ALA A 74 -3.37 0.22 9.96
CA ALA A 74 -4.16 0.04 8.74
C ALA A 74 -3.29 0.19 7.48
N LEU A 75 -3.57 -0.62 6.47
CA LEU A 75 -2.84 -0.61 5.19
C LEU A 75 -2.89 0.77 4.51
N LYS A 76 -4.04 1.45 4.60
CA LYS A 76 -4.22 2.85 4.18
C LYS A 76 -3.23 3.81 4.85
N SER A 77 -3.05 3.68 6.17
CA SER A 77 -2.12 4.53 6.92
C SER A 77 -0.68 4.26 6.53
N TRP A 78 -0.35 2.99 6.26
CA TRP A 78 0.98 2.59 5.82
C TRP A 78 1.32 3.14 4.42
N ILE A 79 0.45 2.95 3.43
CA ILE A 79 0.71 3.45 2.07
C ILE A 79 0.78 4.98 2.01
N TYR A 80 -0.07 5.70 2.77
CA TYR A 80 0.01 7.17 2.84
C TYR A 80 1.32 7.64 3.46
N ARG A 81 1.87 6.91 4.44
CA ARG A 81 3.20 7.22 5.00
C ARG A 81 4.29 7.08 3.94
N ILE A 82 4.23 6.02 3.12
CA ILE A 82 5.18 5.84 2.01
C ILE A 82 5.05 7.00 1.01
N THR A 83 3.82 7.44 0.69
CA THR A 83 3.57 8.59 -0.19
C THR A 83 4.20 9.87 0.33
N VAL A 84 3.91 10.22 1.58
CA VAL A 84 4.48 11.41 2.22
C VAL A 84 6.00 11.34 2.23
N ASN A 85 6.60 10.22 2.62
CA ASN A 85 8.05 10.02 2.66
C ASN A 85 8.73 9.95 1.29
N THR A 86 7.98 9.77 0.20
CA THR A 86 8.52 9.75 -1.17
C THR A 86 8.42 11.13 -1.83
N THR A 87 7.57 12.00 -1.27
CA THR A 87 7.34 13.36 -1.77
C THR A 87 8.35 14.37 -1.24
N PHE A 88 8.91 14.11 -0.06
CA PHE A 88 9.94 14.92 0.62
C PHE A 88 11.29 14.23 0.54
#